data_AF-A0A7U9R9E2-F1
#
_entry.id   AF-A0A7U9R9E2-F1
#
_cell.length_a   1.000
_cell.length_b   1.000
_cell.length_c   1.000
_cell.angle_alpha   90.00
_cell.angle_beta   90.00
_cell.angle_gamma   90.00
#
_symmetry.space_group_name_H-M   'P 1'
#
loop_
_entity.id
_entity.type
_entity.pdbx_description
1 polymer ?
#
loop_
_entity_poly.entity_id
_entity_poly.type
_entity_poly.pdbx_seq_one_letter_code
_entity_poly.pdbx_strand_id
1 'polypeptide(L)'
;MGKIIKDTIHANGIDIGIYTQDFENEFISLTDIARYKSDDPTAVIQNWMRNRDVIEFLGLWERLHNSDFKPLEFEGFKKQAGANAFTMSLKKWIETTDAIGIVSKAGRYGGTYAHSDIAMSFAAWISPENPMGNGAFVHMTGN
;
A
#
# COMPACT_ATOMS: atom_id res chain seq x y z
N MET A 1 -5.62 6.82 -22.95
CA MET A 1 -4.67 6.01 -22.15
C MET A 1 -3.47 6.88 -21.84
N GLY A 2 -3.31 7.30 -20.59
CA GLY A 2 -2.15 8.08 -20.14
C GLY A 2 -0.88 7.25 -20.24
N LYS A 3 0.25 7.89 -20.54
CA LYS A 3 1.56 7.24 -20.63
C LYS A 3 2.00 6.91 -19.20
N ILE A 4 2.25 5.63 -18.90
CA ILE A 4 2.80 5.24 -17.60
C ILE A 4 4.21 5.83 -17.48
N ILE A 5 4.39 6.76 -16.54
CA ILE A 5 5.68 7.31 -16.14
C ILE A 5 6.20 6.43 -15.00
N LYS A 6 7.46 6.02 -15.13
CA LYS A 6 8.16 5.23 -14.12
C LYS A 6 9.34 6.04 -13.66
N ASP A 7 9.49 6.16 -12.36
CA ASP A 7 10.60 6.88 -11.75
C ASP A 7 11.09 6.09 -10.53
N THR A 8 12.25 6.49 -10.02
CA THR A 8 12.88 5.89 -8.86
C THR A 8 13.24 7.00 -7.88
N ILE A 9 12.78 6.86 -6.65
CA ILE A 9 13.17 7.76 -5.57
C ILE A 9 14.31 7.14 -4.76
N HIS A 10 15.29 7.95 -4.36
CA HIS A 10 16.35 7.52 -3.47
C HIS A 10 16.04 7.91 -2.01
N ALA A 11 15.70 6.92 -1.18
CA ALA A 11 15.39 7.11 0.24
C ALA A 11 16.40 6.34 1.12
N ASN A 12 17.18 7.03 1.95
CA ASN A 12 18.17 6.40 2.83
C ASN A 12 19.11 5.39 2.12
N GLY A 13 19.46 5.66 0.86
CA GLY A 13 20.31 4.79 0.04
C GLY A 13 19.57 3.66 -0.71
N ILE A 14 18.24 3.72 -0.82
CA ILE A 14 17.40 2.70 -1.46
C ILE A 14 16.59 3.32 -2.60
N ASP A 15 16.50 2.56 -3.70
CA ASP A 15 15.69 2.86 -4.86
C ASP A 15 14.25 2.39 -4.62
N ILE A 16 13.32 3.35 -4.48
CA ILE A 16 11.87 3.10 -4.37
C ILE A 16 11.24 3.37 -5.73
N GLY A 17 10.64 2.35 -6.34
CA GLY A 17 9.95 2.50 -7.62
C GLY A 17 8.63 3.25 -7.48
N ILE A 18 8.44 4.29 -8.30
CA ILE A 18 7.16 4.96 -8.55
C ILE A 18 6.63 4.51 -9.90
N TYR A 19 5.30 4.31 -10.00
CA TYR A 19 4.63 4.41 -11.28
C TYR A 19 3.42 5.35 -11.18
N THR A 20 3.21 6.16 -12.21
CA THR A 20 2.05 7.04 -12.32
C THR A 20 1.50 7.03 -13.75
N GLN A 21 0.19 7.26 -13.91
CA GLN A 21 -0.44 7.44 -15.22
C GLN A 21 -0.70 8.92 -15.55
N ASP A 22 -0.76 9.79 -14.54
CA ASP A 22 -1.23 11.17 -14.63
C ASP A 22 -0.69 12.12 -13.54
N PHE A 23 0.34 11.72 -12.77
CA PHE A 23 0.86 12.41 -11.57
C PHE A 23 -0.13 12.54 -10.40
N GLU A 24 -1.43 12.27 -10.58
CA GLU A 24 -2.40 12.24 -9.48
C GLU A 24 -2.50 10.86 -8.82
N ASN A 25 -2.29 9.79 -9.60
CA ASN A 25 -2.30 8.41 -9.12
C ASN A 25 -0.88 7.85 -8.98
N GLU A 26 -0.10 8.43 -8.06
CA GLU A 26 1.24 7.94 -7.71
C GLU A 26 1.17 6.68 -6.85
N PHE A 27 1.72 5.59 -7.37
CA PHE A 27 1.84 4.33 -6.65
C PHE A 27 3.26 4.10 -6.18
N ILE A 28 3.40 3.78 -4.89
CA ILE A 28 4.67 3.53 -4.21
C ILE A 28 4.77 2.04 -3.87
N SER A 29 5.94 1.46 -4.10
CA SER A 29 6.23 0.05 -3.81
C SER A 29 6.24 -0.24 -2.31
N LEU A 30 5.20 -0.92 -1.80
CA LEU A 30 5.17 -1.44 -0.43
C LEU A 30 6.21 -2.55 -0.24
N THR A 31 6.48 -3.32 -1.30
CA THR A 31 7.47 -4.39 -1.26
C THR A 31 8.87 -3.84 -1.01
N ASP A 32 9.25 -2.73 -1.66
CA ASP A 32 10.57 -2.13 -1.44
C ASP A 32 10.68 -1.50 -0.05
N ILE A 33 9.61 -0.86 0.46
CA ILE A 33 9.55 -0.38 1.85
C ILE A 33 9.73 -1.53 2.85
N ALA A 34 9.02 -2.64 2.63
CA ALA A 34 9.04 -3.80 3.54
C ALA A 34 10.41 -4.50 3.58
N ARG A 35 11.14 -4.53 2.44
CA ARG A 35 12.50 -5.12 2.36
C ARG A 35 13.51 -4.45 3.29
N TYR A 36 13.25 -3.22 3.73
CA TYR A 36 14.13 -2.55 4.68
C TYR A 36 14.11 -3.18 6.08
N LYS A 37 13.01 -3.84 6.44
CA LYS A 37 12.78 -4.38 7.79
C LYS A 37 12.73 -5.91 7.85
N SER A 38 12.57 -6.59 6.70
CA SER A 38 12.40 -8.04 6.62
C SER A 38 12.89 -8.61 5.29
N ASP A 39 13.39 -9.84 5.31
CA ASP A 39 13.69 -10.65 4.13
C ASP A 39 12.42 -11.26 3.49
N ASP A 40 11.31 -11.32 4.24
CA ASP A 40 9.97 -11.66 3.74
C ASP A 40 9.05 -10.42 3.70
N PRO A 41 9.13 -9.59 2.64
CA PRO A 41 8.28 -8.41 2.51
C PRO A 41 6.79 -8.74 2.33
N THR A 42 6.46 -9.93 1.83
CA THR A 42 5.07 -10.32 1.60
C THR A 42 4.36 -10.60 2.93
N ALA A 43 5.02 -11.33 3.83
CA ALA A 43 4.50 -11.57 5.17
C ALA A 43 4.32 -10.27 5.97
N VAL A 44 5.24 -9.31 5.84
CA VAL A 44 5.11 -7.99 6.48
C VAL A 44 3.84 -7.27 6.03
N ILE A 45 3.60 -7.19 4.71
CA ILE A 45 2.42 -6.50 4.19
C ILE A 45 1.13 -7.27 4.58
N GLN A 46 1.16 -8.59 4.58
CA GLN A 46 0.03 -9.39 5.08
C GLN A 46 -0.26 -9.10 6.57
N ASN A 47 0.77 -9.02 7.41
CA ASN A 47 0.61 -8.70 8.83
C ASN A 47 0.01 -7.32 9.06
N TRP A 48 0.42 -6.32 8.29
CA TRP A 48 -0.19 -4.99 8.31
C TRP A 48 -1.70 -5.05 8.01
N MET A 49 -2.08 -5.80 6.98
CA MET A 49 -3.49 -6.01 6.58
C MET A 49 -4.33 -6.80 7.60
N ARG A 50 -3.74 -7.41 8.64
CA ARG A 50 -4.51 -8.08 9.71
C ARG A 50 -5.05 -7.08 10.73
N ASN A 51 -4.48 -5.88 10.80
CA ASN A 51 -4.92 -4.86 11.73
C ASN A 51 -6.28 -4.32 11.30
N ARG A 52 -7.22 -4.30 12.24
CA ARG A 52 -8.57 -3.77 12.01
C ARG A 52 -8.56 -2.31 11.60
N ASP A 53 -7.71 -1.48 12.22
CA ASP A 53 -7.64 -0.05 11.90
C ASP A 53 -7.15 0.17 10.47
N VAL A 54 -6.24 -0.69 9.99
CA VAL A 54 -5.75 -0.68 8.62
C VAL A 54 -6.85 -1.08 7.64
N ILE A 55 -7.59 -2.15 7.93
CA ILE A 55 -8.74 -2.56 7.10
C ILE A 55 -9.80 -1.45 7.03
N GLU A 56 -10.10 -0.80 8.17
CA GLU A 56 -11.06 0.31 8.21
C GLU A 56 -10.56 1.52 7.41
N PHE A 57 -9.28 1.86 7.53
CA PHE A 57 -8.64 2.93 6.75
C PHE A 57 -8.70 2.64 5.24
N LEU A 58 -8.31 1.44 4.81
CA LEU A 58 -8.36 1.04 3.40
C LEU A 58 -9.79 1.08 2.86
N GLY A 59 -10.76 0.56 3.62
CA GLY A 59 -12.16 0.62 3.20
C GLY A 59 -12.70 2.04 3.08
N LEU A 60 -12.28 2.96 3.95
CA LEU A 60 -12.63 4.38 3.81
C LEU A 60 -11.99 5.01 2.57
N TRP A 61 -10.70 4.74 2.36
CA TRP A 61 -9.98 5.24 1.20
C TRP A 61 -10.68 4.82 -0.10
N GLU A 62 -11.02 3.53 -0.22
CA GLU A 62 -11.72 3.00 -1.40
C GLU A 62 -13.10 3.64 -1.58
N ARG A 63 -13.90 3.81 -0.52
CA ARG A 63 -15.22 4.48 -0.62
C ARG A 63 -15.14 5.91 -1.15
N LEU A 64 -14.02 6.61 -0.90
CA LEU A 64 -13.83 7.98 -1.32
C LEU A 64 -13.31 8.09 -2.77
N HIS A 65 -12.53 7.12 -3.23
CA HIS A 65 -11.76 7.22 -4.49
C HIS A 65 -12.16 6.20 -5.55
N ASN A 66 -12.98 5.19 -5.20
CA ASN A 66 -13.32 4.06 -6.06
C ASN A 66 -14.84 3.86 -6.13
N SER A 67 -15.44 4.27 -7.25
CA SER A 67 -16.88 4.11 -7.50
C SER A 67 -17.32 2.66 -7.64
N ASP A 68 -16.41 1.75 -8.00
CA ASP A 68 -16.69 0.33 -8.24
C ASP A 68 -16.45 -0.50 -6.96
N PHE A 69 -16.02 0.12 -5.86
CA PHE A 69 -15.76 -0.57 -4.60
C PHE A 69 -17.02 -1.26 -4.08
N LYS A 70 -16.87 -2.51 -3.59
CA LYS A 70 -17.98 -3.34 -3.08
C LYS A 70 -18.12 -3.20 -1.55
N PRO A 71 -19.03 -2.33 -1.04
CA PRO A 71 -19.04 -2.01 0.39
C PRO A 71 -19.59 -3.16 1.24
N LEU A 72 -20.49 -3.98 0.68
CA LEU A 72 -21.08 -5.13 1.37
C LEU A 72 -20.03 -6.20 1.69
N GLU A 73 -19.18 -6.50 0.71
CA GLU A 73 -18.06 -7.45 0.88
C GLU A 73 -17.05 -6.94 1.90
N PHE A 74 -16.74 -5.64 1.83
CA PHE A 74 -15.90 -4.95 2.81
C PHE A 74 -16.46 -5.06 4.24
N GLU A 75 -17.76 -4.85 4.45
CA GLU A 75 -18.35 -5.01 5.80
C GLU A 75 -18.16 -6.43 6.35
N GLY A 76 -18.16 -7.44 5.48
CA GLY A 76 -17.83 -8.81 5.83
C GLY A 76 -16.40 -8.97 6.36
N PHE A 77 -15.43 -8.30 5.74
CA PHE A 77 -14.04 -8.27 6.19
C PHE A 77 -13.86 -7.44 7.47
N LYS A 78 -14.47 -6.26 7.54
CA LYS A 78 -14.42 -5.38 8.71
C LYS A 78 -14.90 -6.09 9.98
N LYS A 79 -15.97 -6.89 9.90
CA LYS A 79 -16.49 -7.67 11.03
C LYS A 79 -15.55 -8.76 11.53
N GLN A 80 -14.73 -9.31 10.64
CA GLN A 80 -13.79 -10.39 10.97
C GLN A 80 -12.40 -9.86 11.35
N ALA A 81 -12.04 -8.65 10.90
CA ALA A 81 -10.76 -8.03 11.15
C ALA A 81 -10.47 -7.88 12.65
N GLY A 82 -9.23 -8.16 13.06
CA GLY A 82 -8.81 -8.18 14.46
C GLY A 82 -9.11 -9.47 15.22
N ALA A 83 -9.86 -10.43 14.65
CA ALA A 83 -9.96 -11.77 15.23
C ALA A 83 -8.64 -12.53 15.03
N ASN A 84 -8.21 -13.31 16.03
CA ASN A 84 -6.95 -14.07 15.96
C ASN A 84 -6.88 -15.03 14.75
N ALA A 85 -8.03 -15.59 14.36
CA ALA A 85 -8.15 -16.49 13.21
C ALA A 85 -8.28 -15.75 11.87
N PHE A 86 -8.43 -14.43 11.88
CA PHE A 86 -8.59 -13.66 10.66
C PHE A 86 -7.29 -13.66 9.86
N THR A 87 -7.43 -14.03 8.59
CA THR A 87 -6.38 -13.98 7.60
C THR A 87 -6.95 -13.30 6.35
N MET A 88 -6.21 -12.31 5.86
CA MET A 88 -6.55 -11.58 4.65
C MET A 88 -5.31 -11.48 3.79
N SER A 89 -5.39 -11.98 2.55
CA SER A 89 -4.37 -11.71 1.56
C SER A 89 -4.75 -10.48 0.76
N LEU A 90 -3.76 -9.73 0.27
CA LEU A 90 -3.97 -8.62 -0.65
C LEU A 90 -4.79 -9.03 -1.88
N LYS A 91 -4.49 -10.21 -2.43
CA LYS A 91 -5.23 -10.76 -3.56
C LYS A 91 -6.71 -10.91 -3.23
N LYS A 92 -7.04 -11.50 -2.07
CA LYS A 92 -8.41 -11.65 -1.60
C LYS A 92 -9.08 -10.29 -1.39
N TRP A 93 -8.39 -9.32 -0.80
CA TRP A 93 -8.89 -7.95 -0.65
C TRP A 93 -9.28 -7.34 -2.01
N ILE A 94 -8.35 -7.32 -2.96
CA ILE A 94 -8.52 -6.72 -4.29
C ILE A 94 -9.66 -7.42 -5.05
N GLU A 95 -9.62 -8.75 -5.19
CA GLU A 95 -10.58 -9.50 -6.00
C GLU A 95 -12.00 -9.49 -5.41
N THR A 96 -12.13 -9.40 -4.09
CA THR A 96 -13.45 -9.46 -3.43
C THR A 96 -14.09 -8.08 -3.34
N THR A 97 -13.30 -7.01 -3.21
CA THR A 97 -13.82 -5.65 -3.00
C THR A 97 -13.71 -4.73 -4.21
N ASP A 98 -13.08 -5.18 -5.29
CA ASP A 98 -12.68 -4.37 -6.45
C ASP A 98 -11.81 -3.17 -6.06
N ALA A 99 -10.99 -3.33 -5.00
CA ALA A 99 -10.10 -2.29 -4.50
C ALA A 99 -9.05 -1.88 -5.55
N ILE A 100 -8.82 -0.56 -5.66
CA ILE A 100 -7.84 0.04 -6.58
C ILE A 100 -6.67 0.70 -5.84
N GLY A 101 -6.81 0.95 -4.54
CA GLY A 101 -5.83 1.61 -3.69
C GLY A 101 -4.54 0.82 -3.53
N ILE A 102 -4.60 -0.51 -3.70
CA ILE A 102 -3.45 -1.41 -3.67
C ILE A 102 -3.48 -2.29 -4.92
N VAL A 103 -2.33 -2.44 -5.57
CA VAL A 103 -2.15 -3.25 -6.77
C VAL A 103 -1.01 -4.24 -6.56
N SER A 104 -1.25 -5.49 -6.94
CA SER A 104 -0.22 -6.53 -6.99
C SER A 104 0.14 -6.83 -8.45
N LYS A 105 1.43 -6.72 -8.79
CA LYS A 105 1.95 -7.00 -10.14
C LYS A 105 2.90 -8.21 -10.08
N ALA A 106 2.80 -9.10 -11.06
CA ALA A 106 3.74 -10.20 -11.25
C ALA A 106 4.87 -9.82 -12.22
N GLY A 107 5.99 -10.56 -12.18
CA GLY A 107 7.10 -10.45 -13.14
C GLY A 107 8.37 -9.79 -12.59
N ARG A 108 9.30 -9.44 -13.49
CA ARG A 108 10.65 -8.93 -13.16
C ARG A 108 10.67 -7.63 -12.33
N TYR A 109 9.58 -6.85 -12.40
CA TYR A 109 9.33 -5.66 -11.57
C TYR A 109 8.01 -5.82 -10.78
N GLY A 110 7.67 -7.07 -10.49
CA GLY A 110 6.51 -7.41 -9.68
C GLY A 110 6.68 -6.97 -8.24
N GLY A 111 5.57 -6.90 -7.52
CA GLY A 111 5.52 -6.36 -6.17
C GLY A 111 4.12 -5.88 -5.84
N THR A 112 3.97 -5.45 -4.59
CA THR A 112 2.78 -4.76 -4.12
C THR A 112 3.06 -3.28 -4.11
N TYR A 113 2.16 -2.52 -4.72
CA TYR A 113 2.20 -1.07 -4.81
C TYR A 113 0.90 -0.52 -4.25
N ALA A 114 0.94 0.66 -3.64
CA ALA A 114 -0.26 1.33 -3.18
C ALA A 114 -0.19 2.82 -3.47
N HIS A 115 -1.35 3.48 -3.50
CA HIS A 115 -1.42 4.95 -3.55
C HIS A 115 -0.58 5.57 -2.44
N SER A 116 -0.04 6.76 -2.69
CA SER A 116 0.93 7.42 -1.83
C SER A 116 0.48 7.50 -0.36
N ASP A 117 -0.76 7.89 -0.08
CA ASP A 117 -1.36 7.98 1.25
C ASP A 117 -1.53 6.62 1.93
N ILE A 118 -1.83 5.57 1.17
CA ILE A 118 -1.83 4.19 1.68
C ILE A 118 -0.40 3.73 1.99
N ALA A 119 0.56 4.03 1.11
CA ALA A 119 1.95 3.68 1.31
C ALA A 119 2.59 4.42 2.49
N MET A 120 2.21 5.68 2.71
CA MET A 120 2.62 6.46 3.88
C MET A 120 2.08 5.84 5.18
N SER A 121 0.82 5.40 5.19
CA SER A 121 0.24 4.66 6.33
C SER A 121 1.02 3.37 6.64
N PHE A 122 1.40 2.62 5.61
CA PHE A 122 2.23 1.42 5.76
C PHE A 122 3.62 1.74 6.31
N ALA A 123 4.28 2.78 5.78
CA ALA A 123 5.61 3.20 6.24
C ALA A 123 5.59 3.67 7.71
N ALA A 124 4.55 4.38 8.13
CA ALA A 124 4.38 4.79 9.53
C ALA A 124 4.17 3.58 10.45
N TRP A 125 3.43 2.56 10.00
CA TRP A 125 3.22 1.33 10.76
C TRP A 125 4.49 0.47 10.91
N ILE A 126 5.31 0.38 9.86
CA ILE A 126 6.51 -0.48 9.86
C ILE A 126 7.70 0.15 10.62
N SER A 127 7.71 1.47 10.79
CA SER A 127 8.75 2.21 11.51
C SER A 127 8.15 3.28 12.43
N PRO A 128 7.41 2.90 13.49
CA PRO A 128 6.76 3.85 14.40
C PRO A 128 7.73 4.72 15.19
N GLU A 129 8.99 4.29 15.34
CA GLU A 129 10.08 5.05 15.96
C GLU A 129 10.63 6.15 15.05
N ASN A 130 10.41 6.01 13.74
CA ASN A 130 10.87 6.93 12.73
C ASN A 130 9.78 7.08 11.65
N PRO A 131 8.55 7.48 12.05
CA PRO A 131 7.41 7.52 11.14
C PRO A 131 7.66 8.50 10.00
N MET A 132 8.62 9.40 10.19
CA MET A 132 9.21 10.28 9.20
C MET A 132 10.70 10.49 9.54
N GLY A 133 11.57 9.60 9.07
CA GLY A 133 13.02 9.81 9.19
C GLY A 133 13.43 11.08 8.47
N ASN A 134 13.89 12.07 9.25
CA ASN A 134 14.49 13.33 8.80
C ASN A 134 15.26 13.15 7.49
N GLY A 135 14.66 13.57 6.36
CA GLY A 135 15.33 13.67 5.07
C GLY A 135 14.86 12.70 3.97
N ALA A 136 14.12 11.63 4.27
CA ALA A 136 13.77 10.66 3.23
C ALA A 136 12.67 11.17 2.27
N PHE A 137 11.68 11.93 2.76
CA PHE A 137 10.56 12.43 1.93
C PHE A 137 10.56 13.95 1.68
N VAL A 138 11.39 14.75 2.38
CA VAL A 138 11.51 16.20 2.08
C VAL A 138 12.11 16.44 0.68
N HIS A 139 12.82 15.44 0.14
CA HIS A 139 13.27 15.41 -1.25
C HIS A 139 12.25 14.78 -2.23
N MET A 140 11.08 14.33 -1.76
CA MET A 140 10.11 13.56 -2.56
C MET A 140 8.88 14.36 -2.98
N THR A 141 8.52 15.43 -2.28
CA THR A 141 7.58 16.44 -2.82
C THR A 141 8.44 17.62 -3.25
N GLY A 142 8.80 17.62 -4.54
CA GLY A 142 9.71 18.62 -5.12
C GLY A 142 9.40 20.05 -4.68
N ASN A 143 10.47 20.73 -4.26
CA ASN A 143 10.68 22.12 -4.61
C ASN A 143 11.85 22.14 -5.60
#